data_AF-F0TB58-F1
#
_entry.id   AF-F0TB58-F1
#
_cell.length_a   1.000
_cell.length_b   1.000
_cell.length_c   1.000
_cell.angle_alpha   90.00
_cell.angle_beta   90.00
_cell.angle_gamma   90.00
#
_symmetry.space_group_name_H-M   'P 1'
#
loop_
_entity.id
_entity.type
_entity.pdbx_description
1 polymer ?
#
loop_
_entity_poly.entity_id
_entity_poly.type
_entity_poly.pdbx_seq_one_letter_code
_entity_poly.pdbx_strand_id
1 'polypeptide(L)'
;MATKKNDTITIDKEFKARMKAFKEALKSEEKKTELHESIYGSEVLIRFEVFLPSRDPLKFADGLFLYMNDEGEIVDAEYYIKIENNITVSKLKPKDLDVVKELFKDSFSLEIE
;
A
#
# COMPACT_ATOMS: atom_id res chain seq x y z
N MET A 1 1.29 31.25 34.66
CA MET A 1 0.46 30.28 33.93
C MET A 1 1.32 29.71 32.80
N ALA A 2 1.72 28.44 32.87
CA ALA A 2 2.53 27.80 31.85
C ALA A 2 1.64 27.39 30.67
N THR A 3 1.85 28.00 29.51
CA THR A 3 1.22 27.61 28.25
C THR A 3 1.73 26.21 27.87
N LYS A 4 0.85 25.19 27.94
CA LYS A 4 1.12 23.87 27.37
C LYS A 4 1.43 24.04 25.88
N LYS A 5 2.65 23.67 25.47
CA LYS A 5 3.01 23.50 24.06
C LYS A 5 2.10 22.42 23.50
N ASN A 6 1.26 22.76 22.52
CA ASN A 6 0.64 21.75 21.67
C ASN A 6 1.75 21.15 20.83
N ASP A 7 2.30 20.02 21.26
CA ASP A 7 3.24 19.26 20.46
C ASP A 7 2.54 18.82 19.18
N THR A 8 2.95 19.38 18.04
CA THR A 8 2.45 18.98 16.73
C THR A 8 2.70 17.49 16.51
N ILE A 9 1.64 16.74 16.21
CA ILE A 9 1.71 15.34 15.84
C ILE A 9 2.36 15.25 14.45
N THR A 10 3.42 14.46 14.30
CA THR A 10 4.08 14.19 13.01
C THR A 10 4.02 12.69 12.70
N ILE A 11 4.03 12.34 11.42
CA ILE A 11 4.02 10.95 10.96
C ILE A 11 5.17 10.15 11.60
N ASP A 12 6.39 10.70 11.60
CA ASP A 12 7.55 10.02 12.16
C ASP A 12 7.42 9.76 13.68
N LYS A 13 6.82 10.70 14.42
CA LYS A 13 6.62 10.58 15.87
C LYS A 13 5.63 9.45 16.16
N GLU A 14 4.49 9.43 15.48
CA GLU A 14 3.46 8.39 15.67
C GLU A 14 3.95 7.03 15.20
N PHE A 15 4.61 6.96 14.04
CA PHE A 15 5.17 5.72 13.53
C PHE A 15 6.21 5.13 14.49
N LYS A 16 7.09 5.96 15.04
CA LYS A 16 8.07 5.53 16.04
C LYS A 16 7.40 5.01 17.32
N ALA A 17 6.35 5.68 17.80
CA ALA A 17 5.59 5.22 18.96
C ALA A 17 4.91 3.87 18.69
N ARG A 18 4.29 3.71 17.52
CA ARG A 18 3.67 2.45 17.08
C ARG A 18 4.67 1.30 16.99
N MET A 19 5.85 1.54 16.40
CA MET A 19 6.91 0.53 16.32
C MET A 19 7.44 0.12 17.70
N LYS A 20 7.44 1.03 18.68
CA LYS A 20 7.78 0.67 20.06
C LYS A 20 6.73 -0.27 20.65
N ALA A 21 5.44 0.02 20.48
CA ALA A 21 4.36 -0.85 20.93
C ALA A 21 4.45 -2.25 20.28
N PHE A 22 4.71 -2.32 18.98
CA PHE A 22 4.91 -3.61 18.28
C PHE A 22 6.09 -4.40 18.84
N LYS A 23 7.24 -3.75 19.09
CA LYS A 23 8.40 -4.40 19.72
C LYS A 23 8.11 -4.88 21.14
N GLU A 24 7.24 -4.19 21.88
CA GLU A 24 6.80 -4.61 23.21
C GLU A 24 5.84 -5.80 23.16
N ALA A 25 4.93 -5.81 22.18
CA ALA A 25 4.03 -6.94 21.93
C ALA A 25 4.80 -8.22 21.60
N LEU A 26 5.85 -8.13 20.79
CA LEU A 26 6.69 -9.28 20.42
C LEU A 26 7.43 -9.96 21.60
N LYS A 27 7.43 -9.37 22.80
CA LYS A 27 8.12 -9.92 23.98
C LYS A 27 7.39 -11.08 24.65
N SER A 28 6.08 -11.26 24.42
CA SER A 28 5.32 -12.39 24.95
C SER A 28 4.05 -12.64 24.13
N GLU A 29 3.55 -13.87 24.13
CA GLU A 29 2.30 -14.21 23.41
C GLU A 29 1.10 -13.44 23.98
N GLU A 30 1.01 -13.25 25.30
CA GLU A 30 -0.05 -12.47 25.94
C GLU A 30 -0.16 -11.05 25.35
N LYS A 31 0.96 -10.35 25.17
CA LYS A 31 0.97 -8.99 24.62
C LYS A 31 0.72 -8.94 23.13
N LYS A 32 1.08 -10.01 22.39
CA LYS A 32 0.69 -10.14 20.97
C LYS A 32 -0.82 -10.27 20.86
N THR A 33 -1.43 -11.11 21.67
CA THR A 33 -2.88 -11.30 21.70
C THR A 33 -3.60 -10.01 22.08
N GLU A 34 -3.18 -9.32 23.15
CA GLU A 34 -3.74 -8.03 23.55
C GLU A 34 -3.69 -7.01 22.40
N LEU A 35 -2.55 -6.92 21.70
CA LEU A 35 -2.42 -6.05 20.54
C LEU A 35 -3.37 -6.45 19.41
N HIS A 36 -3.48 -7.74 19.08
CA HIS A 36 -4.38 -8.22 18.02
C HIS A 36 -5.86 -7.98 18.34
N GLU A 37 -6.27 -8.23 19.58
CA GLU A 37 -7.65 -7.98 20.05
C GLU A 37 -7.98 -6.48 20.07
N SER A 38 -6.97 -5.60 20.16
CA SER A 38 -7.17 -4.15 20.08
C SER A 38 -7.35 -3.60 18.66
N ILE A 39 -7.24 -4.44 17.62
CA ILE A 39 -7.38 -4.01 16.22
C ILE A 39 -8.86 -3.78 15.91
N TYR A 40 -9.20 -2.55 15.53
CA TYR A 40 -10.58 -2.12 15.24
C TYR A 40 -11.15 -2.68 13.93
N GLY A 41 -10.30 -3.15 13.03
CA GLY A 41 -10.71 -3.70 11.74
C GLY A 41 -9.53 -3.96 10.82
N SER A 42 -9.83 -4.62 9.70
CA SER A 42 -8.92 -4.87 8.61
C SER A 42 -9.66 -4.73 7.30
N GLU A 43 -9.08 -4.01 6.36
CA GLU A 43 -9.58 -3.94 4.98
C GLU A 43 -8.81 -4.94 4.11
N VAL A 44 -9.49 -5.51 3.12
CA VAL A 44 -8.87 -6.39 2.13
C VAL A 44 -8.50 -5.55 0.91
N LEU A 45 -7.26 -5.71 0.44
CA LEU A 45 -6.82 -5.15 -0.84
C LEU A 45 -6.41 -6.28 -1.78
N ILE A 46 -6.97 -6.27 -2.98
CA ILE A 46 -6.61 -7.17 -4.05
C ILE A 46 -5.53 -6.49 -4.90
N ARG A 47 -4.40 -7.18 -5.11
CA ARG A 47 -3.33 -6.69 -5.97
C ARG A 47 -3.36 -7.40 -7.31
N PHE A 48 -3.60 -6.65 -8.37
CA PHE A 48 -3.41 -7.10 -9.75
C PHE A 48 -2.03 -6.70 -10.25
N GLU A 49 -1.38 -7.62 -10.97
CA GLU A 49 -0.15 -7.33 -11.69
C GLU A 49 -0.46 -7.24 -13.19
N VAL A 50 -0.26 -6.05 -13.75
CA VAL A 50 -0.46 -5.78 -15.18
C VAL A 50 0.91 -5.73 -15.84
N PHE A 51 1.13 -6.65 -16.79
CA PHE A 51 2.34 -6.66 -17.61
C PHE A 51 2.15 -5.76 -18.82
N LEU A 52 3.01 -4.75 -18.97
CA LEU A 52 2.95 -3.84 -20.09
C LEU A 52 3.87 -4.31 -21.23
N PRO A 53 3.57 -3.96 -22.49
CA PRO A 53 4.45 -4.23 -23.60
C PRO A 53 5.67 -3.31 -23.52
N SER A 54 6.75 -3.82 -22.92
CA SER A 54 7.96 -3.05 -22.70
C SER A 54 8.57 -2.51 -23.98
N ARG A 55 9.10 -1.28 -23.92
CA ARG A 55 9.71 -0.61 -25.07
C ARG A 55 10.99 -1.28 -25.54
N ASP A 56 11.70 -1.97 -24.65
CA ASP A 56 12.89 -2.76 -24.96
C ASP A 56 12.86 -4.06 -24.12
N PRO A 57 12.09 -5.08 -24.56
CA PRO A 57 11.86 -6.31 -23.80
C PRO A 57 13.12 -7.13 -23.50
N LEU A 58 14.20 -6.88 -24.24
CA LEU A 58 15.50 -7.53 -24.01
C LEU A 58 16.26 -6.90 -22.83
N LYS A 59 15.94 -5.66 -22.47
CA LYS A 59 16.61 -4.92 -21.38
C LYS A 59 15.80 -4.89 -20.10
N PHE A 60 14.49 -4.72 -20.21
CA PHE A 60 13.62 -4.63 -19.05
C PHE A 60 12.20 -5.11 -19.36
N ALA A 61 11.52 -5.55 -18.32
CA ALA A 61 10.07 -5.67 -18.27
C ALA A 61 9.49 -4.53 -17.43
N ASP A 62 8.27 -4.10 -17.71
CA ASP A 62 7.57 -3.10 -16.93
C ASP A 62 6.10 -3.43 -16.79
N GLY A 63 5.47 -2.80 -15.79
CA GLY A 63 4.10 -3.09 -15.45
C GLY A 63 3.54 -2.19 -14.36
N LEU A 64 2.31 -2.50 -13.97
CA LEU A 64 1.63 -1.84 -12.87
C LEU A 64 1.25 -2.88 -11.81
N PHE A 65 1.45 -2.53 -10.54
CA PHE A 65 0.68 -3.12 -9.46
C PHE A 65 -0.54 -2.23 -9.21
N LEU A 66 -1.74 -2.78 -9.40
CA LEU A 66 -2.99 -2.08 -9.10
C LEU A 66 -3.54 -2.64 -7.79
N TYR A 67 -3.92 -1.76 -6.87
CA TYR A 67 -4.52 -2.12 -5.59
C TYR A 67 -5.98 -1.74 -5.63
N MET A 68 -6.84 -2.74 -5.44
CA MET A 68 -8.29 -2.62 -5.51
C MET A 68 -8.89 -2.93 -4.14
N ASN A 69 -9.89 -2.15 -3.71
CA ASN A 69 -10.65 -2.46 -2.50
C ASN A 69 -11.68 -3.57 -2.75
N ASP A 70 -12.42 -3.95 -1.72
CA ASP A 70 -13.50 -4.93 -1.77
C ASP A 70 -14.74 -4.48 -2.56
N GLU A 71 -14.85 -3.17 -2.85
CA GLU A 71 -15.88 -2.58 -3.71
C GLU A 71 -15.53 -2.66 -5.22
N GLY A 72 -14.33 -3.15 -5.57
CA GLY A 72 -13.87 -3.22 -6.95
C GLY A 72 -13.25 -1.93 -7.48
N GLU A 73 -13.00 -0.94 -6.61
CA GLU A 73 -12.39 0.33 -6.99
C GLU A 73 -10.87 0.29 -6.85
N ILE A 74 -10.16 0.76 -7.87
CA ILE A 74 -8.70 0.96 -7.79
C ILE A 74 -8.43 2.11 -6.81
N VAL A 75 -7.73 1.84 -5.71
CA VAL A 75 -7.43 2.81 -4.65
C VAL A 75 -5.99 3.33 -4.70
N ASP A 76 -5.04 2.51 -5.17
CA ASP A 76 -3.63 2.89 -5.35
C ASP A 76 -3.03 2.13 -6.54
N ALA A 77 -1.91 2.62 -7.05
CA ALA A 77 -1.14 1.93 -8.07
C ALA A 77 0.35 2.27 -8.00
N GLU A 78 1.18 1.30 -8.38
CA GLU A 78 2.62 1.44 -8.48
C GLU A 78 3.06 1.04 -9.89
N TYR A 79 3.91 1.86 -10.50
CA TYR A 79 4.63 1.46 -11.71
C TYR A 79 5.90 0.75 -11.31
N TYR A 80 6.19 -0.37 -11.97
CA TYR A 80 7.42 -1.10 -11.75
C TYR A 80 8.24 -1.26 -13.02
N ILE A 81 9.56 -1.31 -12.84
CA ILE A 81 10.51 -1.79 -13.84
C ILE A 81 11.25 -2.98 -13.23
N LYS A 82 11.36 -4.05 -14.02
CA LYS A 82 12.12 -5.24 -13.71
C LYS A 82 13.32 -5.35 -14.66
N ILE A 83 14.52 -5.31 -14.10
CA ILE A 83 15.78 -5.53 -14.81
C ILE A 83 16.43 -6.77 -14.19
N GLU A 84 16.59 -7.82 -15.00
CA GLU A 84 17.03 -9.15 -14.53
C GLU A 84 16.15 -9.63 -13.35
N ASN A 85 16.72 -9.70 -12.14
CA ASN A 85 16.05 -10.13 -10.91
C ASN A 85 15.69 -8.98 -9.95
N ASN A 86 15.94 -7.73 -10.35
CA ASN A 86 15.65 -6.56 -9.52
C ASN A 86 14.39 -5.86 -9.99
N ILE A 87 13.42 -5.69 -9.09
CA ILE A 87 12.20 -4.90 -9.31
C ILE A 87 12.35 -3.58 -8.58
N THR A 88 12.18 -2.48 -9.31
CA THR A 88 12.08 -1.13 -8.76
C THR A 88 10.64 -0.66 -8.92
N VAL A 89 10.03 -0.18 -7.83
CA VAL A 89 8.67 0.34 -7.82
C VAL A 89 8.66 1.84 -7.56
N SER A 90 7.70 2.52 -8.16
CA SER A 90 7.37 3.92 -7.85
C SER A 90 5.87 4.06 -7.72
N LYS A 91 5.42 4.66 -6.63
CA LYS A 91 4.02 5.07 -6.48
C LYS A 91 3.64 6.09 -7.55
N LEU A 92 2.42 5.97 -8.05
CA LEU A 92 1.87 6.97 -8.96
C LEU A 92 1.52 8.25 -8.20
N LYS A 93 1.68 9.40 -8.86
CA LYS A 93 1.16 10.66 -8.34
C LYS A 93 -0.36 10.68 -8.52
N PRO A 94 -1.11 11.49 -7.75
CA PRO A 94 -2.57 11.51 -7.84
C PRO A 94 -3.11 11.67 -9.26
N LYS A 95 -2.55 12.60 -10.05
CA LYS A 95 -2.95 12.82 -11.44
C LYS A 95 -2.72 11.62 -12.36
N ASP A 96 -1.62 10.89 -12.14
CA ASP A 96 -1.29 9.71 -12.95
C ASP A 96 -2.15 8.52 -12.53
N LEU A 97 -2.46 8.42 -11.23
CA LEU A 97 -3.40 7.43 -10.71
C LEU A 97 -4.79 7.63 -11.30
N ASP A 98 -5.29 8.87 -11.43
CA ASP A 98 -6.59 9.15 -12.04
C ASP A 98 -6.67 8.64 -13.49
N VAL A 99 -5.59 8.79 -14.26
CA VAL A 99 -5.50 8.24 -15.62
C VAL A 99 -5.58 6.72 -15.62
N VAL A 100 -4.89 6.07 -14.69
CA VAL A 100 -4.92 4.60 -14.53
C VAL A 100 -6.31 4.13 -14.11
N LYS A 101 -6.95 4.80 -13.15
CA LYS A 101 -8.32 4.49 -12.72
C LYS A 101 -9.29 4.55 -13.89
N GLU A 102 -9.23 5.61 -14.69
CA GLU A 102 -10.12 5.77 -15.85
C GLU A 102 -9.85 4.70 -16.91
N LEU A 103 -8.57 4.40 -17.20
CA LEU A 103 -8.20 3.40 -18.22
C LEU A 103 -8.67 1.99 -17.85
N PHE A 104 -8.57 1.61 -16.58
CA PHE A 104 -8.83 0.25 -16.11
C PHE A 104 -10.17 0.08 -15.39
N LYS A 105 -11.01 1.12 -15.37
CA LYS A 105 -12.31 1.15 -14.67
C LYS A 105 -13.19 -0.07 -14.97
N ASP A 106 -13.22 -0.48 -16.23
CA ASP A 106 -14.07 -1.58 -16.71
C ASP A 106 -13.27 -2.88 -16.96
N SER A 107 -11.95 -2.87 -16.74
CA SER A 107 -11.07 -4.00 -17.11
C SER A 107 -10.95 -5.07 -16.03
N PHE A 108 -11.15 -4.68 -14.76
CA PHE A 108 -10.97 -5.55 -13.61
C PHE A 108 -12.23 -5.64 -12.76
N SER A 109 -13.41 -5.43 -13.36
CA SER A 109 -14.68 -5.74 -12.69
C SER A 109 -14.64 -7.22 -12.31
N LEU A 110 -14.48 -7.49 -11.02
CA LEU A 110 -14.61 -8.81 -10.47
C LEU A 110 -16.08 -9.22 -10.64
N GLU A 111 -16.41 -9.85 -11.76
CA GLU A 111 -17.56 -10.75 -11.79
C GLU A 111 -17.17 -11.94 -10.90
N ILE A 112 -17.45 -11.79 -9.61
CA ILE A 112 -17.41 -12.91 -8.67
C ILE A 112 -18.68 -13.73 -8.96
N GLU A 113 -18.55 -14.79 -9.76
CA GLU A 113 -19.54 -15.89 -9.82
C GLU A 113 -19.55 -16.72 -8.54
#